data_AF-A0A1H7EFC5-F1
#
_entry.id   AF-A0A1H7EFC5-F1
#
_cell.length_a   1.000
_cell.length_b   1.000
_cell.length_c   1.000
_cell.angle_alpha   90.00
_cell.angle_beta   90.00
_cell.angle_gamma   90.00
#
_symmetry.space_group_name_H-M   'P 1'
#
loop_
_entity.id
_entity.type
_entity.pdbx_description
1 polymer ?
#
loop_
_entity_poly.entity_id
_entity_poly.type
_entity_poly.pdbx_seq_one_letter_code
_entity_poly.pdbx_strand_id
1 'polypeptide(L)'
;MESNSFFLQRAVARGADWHVSYPALCMASSTDPVDERRKQIVVAAADDNGVRMAFFSSLGAILDFQASWVEMDAATRGWLNFTTRWNRWWLPDVAALGSIERHANAPTDVRFAASNGRVAPLETDGFRRYLDIIEQHYRRDETISRILFPPDAASAVQSRPTAP
;
A
#
# COMPACT_ATOMS: atom_id res chain seq x y z
N MET A 1 19.37 -27.12 5.78
CA MET A 1 18.90 -26.15 4.76
C MET A 1 17.38 -26.16 4.81
N GLU A 2 16.79 -25.53 5.82
CA GLU A 2 15.34 -25.29 5.90
C GLU A 2 15.16 -23.92 6.55
N SER A 3 15.21 -22.89 5.71
CA SER A 3 14.95 -21.51 6.12
C SER A 3 14.22 -20.82 4.96
N ASN A 4 13.19 -21.50 4.43
CA ASN A 4 12.17 -20.80 3.65
C ASN A 4 11.39 -19.96 4.65
N SER A 5 11.92 -18.75 4.87
CA SER A 5 11.41 -17.71 5.77
C SER A 5 9.88 -17.74 5.80
N PHE A 6 9.29 -17.80 6.98
CA PHE A 6 7.84 -17.78 7.21
C PHE A 6 7.12 -16.69 6.38
N PHE A 7 7.80 -15.57 6.14
CA PHE A 7 7.36 -14.54 5.20
C PHE A 7 7.08 -15.08 3.80
N LEU A 8 8.01 -15.83 3.19
CA LEU A 8 7.85 -16.39 1.84
C LEU A 8 6.72 -17.42 1.75
N GLN A 9 6.38 -18.07 2.87
CA GLN A 9 5.26 -19.02 2.92
C GLN A 9 3.90 -18.30 2.97
N ARG A 10 3.85 -17.08 3.51
CA ARG A 10 2.62 -16.31 3.72
C ARG A 10 2.43 -15.15 2.74
N ALA A 11 3.49 -14.71 2.08
CA ALA A 11 3.45 -13.66 1.07
C ALA A 11 3.00 -14.24 -0.27
N VAL A 12 1.88 -13.73 -0.78
CA VAL A 12 1.32 -14.08 -2.08
C VAL A 12 1.63 -12.96 -3.06
N ALA A 13 2.41 -13.26 -4.10
CA ALA A 13 2.58 -12.35 -5.22
C ALA A 13 1.25 -12.20 -5.97
N ARG A 14 0.78 -10.97 -6.17
CA ARG A 14 -0.49 -10.67 -6.81
C ARG A 14 -0.32 -10.44 -8.31
N GLY A 15 -1.31 -10.90 -9.07
CA GLY A 15 -1.31 -10.92 -10.53
C GLY A 15 -1.89 -9.67 -11.17
N ALA A 16 -2.18 -9.76 -12.47
CA ALA A 16 -2.66 -8.65 -13.29
C ALA A 16 -3.99 -8.05 -12.78
N ASP A 17 -4.83 -8.84 -12.13
CA ASP A 17 -6.10 -8.38 -11.56
C ASP A 17 -5.90 -7.28 -10.51
N TRP A 18 -4.87 -7.39 -9.67
CA TRP A 18 -4.51 -6.35 -8.70
C TRP A 18 -3.90 -5.12 -9.37
N HIS A 19 -3.07 -5.30 -10.40
CA HIS A 19 -2.47 -4.19 -11.13
C HIS A 19 -3.54 -3.34 -11.85
N VAL A 20 -4.56 -3.99 -12.40
CA VAL A 20 -5.70 -3.30 -13.04
C VAL A 20 -6.60 -2.64 -12.00
N SER A 21 -6.76 -3.24 -10.83
CA SER A 21 -7.57 -2.67 -9.73
C SER A 21 -6.89 -1.46 -9.09
N TYR A 22 -5.56 -1.48 -8.96
CA TYR A 22 -4.78 -0.55 -8.14
C TYR A 22 -3.66 0.20 -8.88
N PRO A 23 -3.91 0.76 -10.08
CA PRO A 23 -2.86 1.43 -10.85
C PRO A 23 -2.36 2.71 -10.16
N ALA A 24 -3.20 3.46 -9.45
CA ALA A 24 -2.75 4.68 -8.78
C ALA A 24 -1.79 4.36 -7.63
N LEU A 25 -2.08 3.33 -6.83
CA LEU A 25 -1.17 2.81 -5.80
C LEU A 25 0.18 2.34 -6.39
N CYS A 26 0.14 1.57 -7.48
CA CYS A 26 1.36 1.15 -8.18
C CYS A 26 2.19 2.35 -8.65
N MET A 27 1.54 3.36 -9.25
CA MET A 27 2.23 4.56 -9.69
C MET A 27 2.75 5.39 -8.53
N ALA A 28 1.96 5.60 -7.48
CA ALA A 28 2.37 6.34 -6.28
C ALA A 28 3.62 5.74 -5.63
N SER A 29 3.74 4.41 -5.62
CA SER A 29 4.94 3.75 -5.12
C SER A 29 6.18 3.97 -6.00
N SER A 30 5.98 4.44 -7.23
CA SER A 30 7.01 4.73 -8.24
C SER A 30 7.25 6.22 -8.46
N THR A 31 6.34 7.09 -8.01
CA THR A 31 6.41 8.55 -8.12
C THR A 31 6.61 9.16 -6.73
N ASP A 32 7.87 9.42 -6.37
CA ASP A 32 8.23 10.32 -5.27
C ASP A 32 9.48 11.11 -5.67
N PRO A 33 9.71 12.31 -5.13
CA PRO A 33 10.78 13.21 -5.57
C PRO A 33 12.14 12.57 -5.30
N VAL A 34 13.08 12.87 -6.20
CA VAL A 34 14.42 12.26 -6.35
C VAL A 34 15.26 12.21 -5.04
N ASP A 35 14.88 13.00 -4.03
CA ASP A 35 15.59 13.16 -2.76
C ASP A 35 15.08 12.28 -1.61
N GLU A 36 13.85 11.75 -1.66
CA GLU A 36 13.36 10.76 -0.70
C GLU A 36 13.47 9.35 -1.29
N ARG A 37 14.32 8.51 -0.68
CA ARG A 37 14.53 7.11 -1.10
C ARG A 37 13.18 6.42 -1.30
N ARG A 38 12.92 5.98 -2.55
CA ARG A 38 11.77 5.18 -3.03
C ARG A 38 11.17 4.27 -1.94
N LYS A 39 10.28 4.80 -1.11
CA LYS A 39 9.57 4.03 -0.10
C LYS A 39 8.51 3.21 -0.83
N GLN A 40 8.41 1.92 -0.52
CA GLN A 40 7.23 1.16 -0.96
C GLN A 40 6.01 1.69 -0.21
N ILE A 41 4.84 1.54 -0.83
CA ILE A 41 3.58 1.81 -0.14
C ILE A 41 3.11 0.50 0.47
N VAL A 42 2.85 0.52 1.77
CA VAL A 42 2.27 -0.59 2.52
C VAL A 42 0.87 -0.18 2.94
N VAL A 43 -0.14 -0.84 2.39
CA VAL A 43 -1.52 -0.71 2.89
C VAL A 43 -1.74 -1.87 3.85
N ALA A 44 -2.00 -1.57 5.11
CA ALA A 44 -2.10 -2.58 6.15
C ALA A 44 -3.34 -2.41 7.02
N ALA A 45 -3.83 -3.55 7.52
CA ALA A 45 -4.85 -3.62 8.56
C ALA A 45 -4.35 -4.55 9.66
N ALA A 46 -4.57 -4.17 10.92
CA ALA A 46 -4.13 -4.92 12.07
C ALA A 46 -5.18 -4.91 13.17
N ASP A 47 -5.28 -6.01 13.91
CA ASP A 47 -6.06 -6.15 15.12
C ASP A 47 -5.27 -6.95 16.16
N ASP A 48 -5.88 -7.31 17.30
CA ASP A 48 -5.20 -8.09 18.34
C ASP A 48 -4.84 -9.53 17.91
N ASN A 49 -5.40 -10.02 16.81
CA ASN A 49 -5.20 -11.39 16.34
C ASN A 49 -4.11 -11.48 15.27
N GLY A 50 -4.02 -10.49 14.39
CA GLY A 50 -3.04 -10.50 13.32
C GLY A 50 -2.96 -9.23 12.50
N VAL A 51 -2.27 -9.36 11.36
CA VAL A 51 -2.04 -8.28 10.40
C VAL A 51 -2.13 -8.81 8.97
N ARG A 52 -2.61 -7.95 8.09
CA ARG A 52 -2.54 -8.12 6.64
C ARG A 52 -1.92 -6.88 6.03
N MET A 53 -1.03 -7.08 5.06
CA MET A 53 -0.24 -6.03 4.42
C MET A 53 -0.16 -6.28 2.93
N ALA A 54 -0.56 -5.29 2.14
CA ALA A 54 -0.29 -5.23 0.71
C ALA A 54 0.87 -4.26 0.44
N PHE A 55 1.96 -4.78 -0.09
CA PHE A 55 3.15 -4.04 -0.50
C PHE A 55 3.04 -3.69 -1.97
N PHE A 56 3.09 -2.40 -2.30
CA PHE A 56 3.19 -1.88 -3.65
C PHE A 56 4.62 -1.36 -3.85
N SER A 57 5.39 -2.05 -4.67
CA SER A 57 6.78 -1.70 -4.93
C SER A 57 6.94 -0.75 -6.11
N SER A 58 7.98 0.08 -6.06
CA SER A 58 8.39 0.96 -7.17
C SER A 58 8.81 0.24 -8.46
N LEU A 59 8.96 -1.09 -8.41
CA LEU A 59 9.26 -1.94 -9.57
C LEU A 59 7.99 -2.62 -10.13
N GLY A 60 6.82 -2.27 -9.62
CA GLY A 60 5.54 -2.81 -10.05
C GLY A 60 5.12 -4.10 -9.36
N ALA A 61 5.97 -4.75 -8.56
CA ALA A 61 5.56 -5.95 -7.81
C ALA A 61 4.55 -5.62 -6.70
N ILE A 62 3.53 -6.46 -6.56
CA ILE A 62 2.53 -6.41 -5.49
C ILE A 62 2.63 -7.69 -4.66
N LEU A 63 2.85 -7.56 -3.34
CA LEU A 63 2.88 -8.68 -2.41
C LEU A 63 1.78 -8.52 -1.35
N ASP A 64 0.96 -9.54 -1.15
CA ASP A 64 -0.06 -9.59 -0.10
C ASP A 64 0.35 -10.60 0.96
N PHE A 65 0.61 -10.13 2.17
CA PHE A 65 1.03 -10.92 3.31
C PHE A 65 -0.04 -10.91 4.38
N GLN A 66 -0.35 -12.07 4.95
CA GLN A 66 -1.30 -12.21 6.06
C GLN A 66 -0.79 -13.23 7.08
N ALA A 67 -0.79 -12.85 8.35
CA ALA A 67 -0.44 -13.75 9.44
C ALA A 67 -1.07 -13.32 10.77
N SER A 68 -1.32 -14.29 11.64
CA SER A 68 -1.60 -14.00 13.05
C SER A 68 -0.32 -13.67 13.80
N TRP A 69 -0.43 -12.90 14.88
CA TRP A 69 0.75 -12.52 15.67
C TRP A 69 1.42 -13.73 16.34
N VAL A 70 0.64 -14.75 16.72
CA VAL A 70 1.16 -15.94 17.40
C VAL A 70 1.98 -16.83 16.47
N GLU A 71 1.70 -16.80 15.17
CA GLU A 71 2.44 -17.57 14.16
C GLU A 71 3.79 -16.92 13.80
N MET A 72 3.96 -15.62 14.08
CA MET A 72 5.18 -14.90 13.72
C MET A 72 6.34 -15.25 14.66
N ASP A 73 7.33 -15.96 14.11
CA ASP A 73 8.61 -16.19 14.75
C ASP A 73 9.47 -14.91 14.87
N ALA A 74 10.60 -15.01 15.57
CA ALA A 74 11.49 -13.88 15.80
C ALA A 74 12.05 -13.30 14.49
N ALA A 75 12.29 -14.13 13.48
CA ALA A 75 12.78 -13.70 12.17
C ALA A 75 11.73 -12.85 11.44
N THR A 76 10.47 -13.28 11.46
CA THR A 76 9.34 -12.57 10.86
C THR A 76 9.08 -11.24 11.57
N ARG A 77 9.15 -11.22 12.90
CA ARG A 77 9.06 -9.97 13.67
C ARG A 77 10.22 -9.03 13.38
N GLY A 78 11.43 -9.56 13.22
CA GLY A 78 12.60 -8.80 12.80
C GLY A 78 12.43 -8.19 11.39
N TRP A 79 11.88 -8.95 10.45
CA TRP A 79 11.51 -8.44 9.13
C TRP A 79 10.42 -7.36 9.23
N LEU A 80 9.37 -7.57 10.02
CA LEU A 80 8.32 -6.58 10.22
C LEU A 80 8.90 -5.26 10.77
N ASN A 81 9.78 -5.33 11.77
CA ASN A 81 10.51 -4.17 12.30
C ASN A 81 11.34 -3.42 11.25
N PHE A 82 11.90 -4.15 10.29
CA PHE A 82 12.56 -3.51 9.15
C PHE A 82 11.52 -2.80 8.26
N THR A 83 10.43 -3.48 7.88
CA THR A 83 9.42 -2.89 6.99
C THR A 83 8.73 -1.66 7.55
N THR A 84 8.54 -1.56 8.88
CA THR A 84 7.89 -0.41 9.51
C THR A 84 8.74 0.87 9.37
N ARG A 85 10.07 0.73 9.29
CA ARG A 85 11.00 1.87 9.17
C ARG A 85 11.16 2.43 7.76
N TRP A 86 11.06 1.59 6.74
CA TRP A 86 11.51 1.93 5.38
C TRP A 86 10.39 2.19 4.37
N ASN A 87 9.14 2.00 4.78
CA ASN A 87 7.99 2.13 3.90
C ASN A 87 7.03 3.24 4.36
N ARG A 88 6.20 3.70 3.44
CA ARG A 88 5.05 4.55 3.75
C ARG A 88 3.85 3.67 4.04
N TRP A 89 3.21 3.85 5.19
CA TRP A 89 2.14 3.01 5.68
C TRP A 89 0.80 3.71 5.59
N TRP A 90 -0.21 3.01 5.06
CA TRP A 90 -1.61 3.38 5.17
C TRP A 90 -2.30 2.43 6.14
N LEU A 91 -2.82 2.98 7.23
CA LEU A 91 -3.58 2.26 8.25
C LEU A 91 -5.03 2.74 8.31
N PRO A 92 -5.99 1.86 8.65
CA PRO A 92 -7.41 2.24 8.71
C PRO A 92 -7.69 3.21 9.86
N ASP A 93 -6.98 3.08 10.98
CA ASP A 93 -7.15 3.90 12.17
C ASP A 93 -5.94 3.77 13.12
N VAL A 94 -5.99 4.55 14.21
CA VAL A 94 -5.00 4.52 15.30
C VAL A 94 -5.00 3.22 16.09
N ALA A 95 -6.09 2.43 16.08
CA ALA A 95 -6.15 1.15 16.78
C ALA A 95 -5.33 0.09 16.05
N ALA A 96 -5.35 0.09 14.72
CA ALA A 96 -4.47 -0.74 13.90
C ALA A 96 -3.00 -0.38 14.13
N LEU A 97 -2.66 0.92 14.23
CA LEU A 97 -1.32 1.36 14.60
C LEU A 97 -0.90 0.80 15.97
N GLY A 98 -1.74 0.99 17.00
CA GLY A 98 -1.48 0.49 18.34
C GLY A 98 -1.37 -1.04 18.43
N SER A 99 -2.00 -1.78 17.52
CA SER A 99 -1.77 -3.22 17.41
C SER A 99 -0.39 -3.56 16.84
N ILE A 100 0.02 -2.89 15.76
CA ILE A 100 1.37 -3.07 15.18
C ILE A 100 2.45 -2.73 16.21
N GLU A 101 2.32 -1.61 16.93
CA GLU A 101 3.30 -1.16 17.94
C GLU A 101 3.47 -2.12 19.12
N ARG A 102 2.44 -2.91 19.45
CA ARG A 102 2.55 -3.94 20.50
C ARG A 102 3.34 -5.17 20.05
N HIS A 103 3.49 -5.37 18.75
CA HIS A 103 4.10 -6.58 18.18
C HIS A 103 5.37 -6.30 17.35
N ALA A 104 5.60 -5.05 16.96
CA ALA A 104 6.71 -4.54 16.17
C ALA A 104 6.99 -3.06 16.48
N ASN A 105 8.04 -2.50 15.89
CA ASN A 105 8.34 -1.06 15.99
C ASN A 105 7.27 -0.20 15.31
N ALA A 106 6.99 0.97 15.88
CA ALA A 106 6.14 1.99 15.29
C ALA A 106 6.62 2.34 13.86
N PRO A 107 5.71 2.33 12.85
CA PRO A 107 6.08 2.79 11.53
C PRO A 107 6.40 4.29 11.52
N THR A 108 7.39 4.67 10.73
CA THR A 108 7.96 6.03 10.75
C THR A 108 7.24 7.03 9.84
N ASP A 109 6.45 6.53 8.89
CA ASP A 109 5.68 7.31 7.91
C ASP A 109 4.29 6.67 7.80
N VAL A 110 3.34 7.17 8.57
CA VAL A 110 1.97 6.63 8.69
C VAL A 110 0.97 7.67 8.20
N ARG A 111 0.06 7.20 7.35
CA ARG A 111 -1.15 7.90 6.94
C ARG A 111 -2.37 7.10 7.35
N PHE A 112 -3.45 7.80 7.68
CA PHE A 112 -4.73 7.18 7.99
C PHE A 112 -5.73 7.49 6.90
N ALA A 113 -6.45 6.47 6.43
CA ALA A 113 -7.61 6.68 5.59
C ALA A 113 -8.86 6.53 6.44
N ALA A 114 -9.75 7.53 6.38
CA ALA A 114 -11.04 7.46 7.03
C ALA A 114 -11.84 6.29 6.43
N SER A 115 -11.82 5.15 7.12
CA SER A 115 -12.71 4.03 6.85
C SER A 115 -13.90 4.15 7.81
N ASN A 116 -15.11 3.97 7.31
CA ASN A 116 -16.34 4.07 8.12
C ASN A 116 -16.55 2.86 9.05
N GLY A 117 -15.47 2.14 9.42
CA GLY A 117 -15.53 0.94 10.24
C GLY A 117 -14.18 0.23 10.33
N ARG A 118 -14.08 -0.71 11.29
CA ARG A 118 -12.88 -1.52 11.51
C ARG A 118 -12.60 -2.40 10.29
N VAL A 119 -11.36 -2.37 9.79
CA VAL A 119 -10.92 -3.28 8.73
C VAL A 119 -10.32 -4.52 9.36
N ALA A 120 -11.05 -5.64 9.33
CA ALA A 120 -10.57 -6.90 9.85
C ALA A 120 -9.46 -7.47 8.93
N PRO A 121 -8.24 -7.76 9.44
CA PRO A 121 -7.11 -8.20 8.60
C PRO A 121 -7.39 -9.50 7.83
N LEU A 122 -8.21 -10.39 8.40
CA LEU A 122 -8.50 -11.71 7.84
C LEU A 122 -9.69 -11.70 6.87
N GLU A 123 -10.46 -10.60 6.80
CA GLU A 123 -11.60 -10.47 5.89
C GLU A 123 -11.14 -9.91 4.54
N THR A 124 -11.05 -10.76 3.52
CA THR A 124 -10.54 -10.36 2.20
C THR A 124 -11.34 -9.26 1.54
N ASP A 125 -12.67 -9.34 1.56
CA ASP A 125 -13.51 -8.33 0.90
C ASP A 125 -13.45 -6.98 1.62
N GLY A 126 -13.44 -7.00 2.97
CA GLY A 126 -13.21 -5.81 3.78
C GLY A 126 -11.86 -5.16 3.48
N PHE A 127 -10.79 -5.96 3.37
CA PHE A 127 -9.47 -5.46 3.03
C PHE A 127 -9.39 -4.91 1.59
N ARG A 128 -10.07 -5.54 0.62
CA ARG A 128 -10.15 -5.05 -0.76
C ARG A 128 -10.89 -3.71 -0.85
N ARG A 129 -12.04 -3.57 -0.16
CA ARG A 129 -12.74 -2.27 -0.06
C ARG A 129 -11.85 -1.19 0.57
N TYR A 130 -11.05 -1.56 1.56
CA TYR A 130 -10.08 -0.64 2.16
C TYR A 130 -8.99 -0.21 1.16
N LEU A 131 -8.43 -1.15 0.39
CA LEU A 131 -7.50 -0.83 -0.70
C LEU A 131 -8.12 0.13 -1.72
N ASP A 132 -9.40 -0.05 -2.07
CA ASP A 132 -10.12 0.82 -3.01
C ASP A 132 -10.21 2.27 -2.49
N ILE A 133 -10.33 2.48 -1.18
CA ILE A 133 -10.33 3.82 -0.58
C ILE A 133 -8.97 4.50 -0.77
N ILE A 134 -7.87 3.77 -0.55
CA ILE A 134 -6.51 4.31 -0.72
C ILE A 134 -6.20 4.57 -2.19
N GLU A 135 -6.61 3.67 -3.07
CA GLU A 135 -6.51 3.84 -4.52
C GLU A 135 -7.23 5.12 -4.96
N GLN A 136 -8.45 5.36 -4.48
CA GLN A 136 -9.17 6.61 -4.75
C GLN A 136 -8.48 7.85 -4.20
N HIS A 137 -7.77 7.74 -3.06
CA HIS A 137 -6.96 8.84 -2.55
C HIS A 137 -5.85 9.21 -3.54
N TYR A 138 -5.09 8.21 -4.02
CA TYR A 138 -4.02 8.48 -4.99
C TYR A 138 -4.53 8.88 -6.38
N ARG A 139 -5.70 8.42 -6.81
CA ARG A 139 -6.33 8.89 -8.06
C ARG A 139 -6.66 10.38 -8.05
N ARG A 140 -6.85 10.98 -6.88
CA ARG A 140 -7.10 12.43 -6.74
C ARG A 140 -5.82 13.25 -6.70
N ASP A 141 -4.65 12.62 -6.57
CA ASP A 141 -3.37 13.32 -6.73
C ASP A 141 -3.23 13.80 -8.18
N GLU A 142 -2.92 15.07 -8.37
CA GLU A 142 -2.92 15.71 -9.70
C GLU A 142 -1.87 15.10 -10.63
N THR A 143 -0.70 14.74 -10.10
CA THR A 143 0.40 14.15 -10.88
C THR A 143 0.01 12.76 -11.34
N ILE A 144 -0.48 11.94 -10.43
CA ILE A 144 -0.95 10.58 -10.72
C ILE A 144 -2.15 10.62 -11.67
N SER A 145 -3.13 11.51 -11.42
CA SER A 145 -4.32 11.65 -12.25
C SER A 145 -3.98 12.00 -13.68
N ARG A 146 -3.03 12.92 -13.92
CA ARG A 146 -2.60 13.29 -15.28
C ARG A 146 -1.95 12.14 -16.03
N ILE A 147 -1.24 11.25 -15.34
CA ILE A 147 -0.61 10.08 -15.95
C ILE A 147 -1.65 8.99 -16.25
N LEU A 148 -2.59 8.74 -15.34
CA LEU A 148 -3.67 7.75 -15.56
C LEU A 148 -4.68 8.19 -16.62
N PHE A 149 -4.99 9.49 -16.63
CA PHE A 149 -6.00 10.10 -17.47
C PHE A 149 -5.38 11.27 -18.22
N PRO A 150 -4.50 11.01 -19.20
CA PRO A 150 -3.90 12.08 -20.00
C PRO A 150 -5.01 12.86 -20.70
N PRO A 151 -4.98 14.20 -20.67
CA PRO A 151 -5.98 15.01 -21.36
C PRO A 151 -5.96 14.66 -22.85
N ASP A 152 -7.15 14.50 -23.43
CA ASP A 152 -7.32 14.19 -24.84
C ASP A 152 -6.51 15.18 -25.69
N ALA A 153 -5.63 14.66 -26.55
CA ALA A 153 -4.84 15.48 -27.47
C ALA A 153 -5.72 16.36 -28.37
N ALA A 154 -6.99 15.99 -28.57
CA ALA A 154 -7.98 16.76 -29.31
C ALA A 154 -8.40 18.07 -28.61
N SER A 155 -8.42 18.10 -27.28
CA SER A 155 -8.79 19.30 -26.51
C SER A 155 -7.65 20.32 -26.43
N ALA A 156 -6.41 19.90 -26.66
CA ALA A 156 -5.24 20.79 -26.65
C ALA A 156 -5.11 21.61 -27.96
N VAL A 157 -5.72 21.17 -29.06
CA VAL A 157 -5.65 21.87 -30.37
C VAL A 157 -6.64 23.04 -30.45
N GLN A 158 -7.76 22.99 -29.74
CA GLN A 158 -8.76 24.08 -29.76
C GLN A 158 -8.36 25.32 -28.93
N SER A 159 -7.33 25.22 -28.09
CA SER A 159 -6.86 26.30 -27.23
C SER A 159 -5.80 27.20 -27.86
N ARG A 160 -5.38 26.94 -29.12
CA ARG A 160 -4.50 27.88 -29.83
C ARG A 160 -5.32 29.08 -30.29
N PRO A 161 -5.05 30.30 -29.80
CA PRO A 161 -5.62 31.48 -30.43
C PRO A 161 -5.02 31.56 -31.84
N THR A 162 -5.88 31.57 -32.86
CA THR A 162 -5.50 32.07 -34.18
C THR A 162 -5.10 33.54 -34.01
N ALA A 163 -3.79 33.80 -34.02
CA ALA A 163 -3.28 35.15 -34.08
C ALA A 163 -3.61 35.77 -35.46
N PRO A 164 -3.95 37.07 -35.51
CA PRO A 164 -4.39 37.78 -36.71
C PRO A 164 -3.26 38.01 -37.73
#